data_AF-A0A8J7F2J6-F1
#
_entry.id   AF-A0A8J7F2J6-F1
#
_cell.length_a   1.000
_cell.length_b   1.000
_cell.length_c   1.000
_cell.angle_alpha   90.00
_cell.angle_beta   90.00
_cell.angle_gamma   90.00
#
_symmetry.space_group_name_H-M   'P 1'
#
loop_
_entity.id
_entity.type
_entity.pdbx_description
1 polymer ?
#
loop_
_entity_poly.entity_id
_entity_poly.type
_entity_poly.pdbx_seq_one_letter_code
_entity_poly.pdbx_strand_id
1 'polypeptide(L)'
;MLHSQIKWVMAVALTSAVFGSNIQSVKAQTSVNNEFEITYDALTVIAPIENQPGFFTANIAGTSQDNSPFGLTKFESNAFGKLVSQETVTDENGNISEVQKLEFNANPDILGLANPPQSIIDRRIELGIPNPEENSDIYFGDSGNKLFGQAADQATLNLFPPGSPDFPGTIRGGGIITITGGTGIFENASGEITFEQSDRLPEDPTAPALGKATLKFTVQTPQQVPESANGFGLAMGIVGTSLIVRQNRRQARFKQ
;
A
#
# COMPACT_ATOMS: atom_id res chain seq x y z
N MET A 1 -42.60 -31.94 16.44
CA MET A 1 -42.59 -31.67 14.99
C MET A 1 -42.08 -30.25 14.77
N LEU A 2 -40.76 -30.07 14.66
CA LEU A 2 -40.13 -28.79 14.34
C LEU A 2 -39.67 -28.84 12.88
N HIS A 3 -40.06 -27.85 12.08
CA HIS A 3 -39.63 -27.73 10.70
C HIS A 3 -38.40 -26.80 10.57
N SER A 4 -37.36 -27.43 10.01
CA SER A 4 -36.12 -26.99 9.37
C SER A 4 -35.76 -25.50 9.28
N GLN A 5 -34.52 -25.23 9.70
CA GLN A 5 -33.69 -24.11 9.25
C GLN A 5 -33.11 -24.35 7.84
N ILE A 6 -32.67 -23.23 7.25
CA ILE A 6 -31.47 -23.00 6.42
C ILE A 6 -31.82 -22.11 5.22
N LYS A 7 -31.51 -20.81 5.36
CA LYS A 7 -31.48 -19.81 4.29
C LYS A 7 -30.01 -19.53 3.95
N TRP A 8 -29.58 -19.95 2.77
CA TRP A 8 -28.44 -19.47 1.98
C TRP A 8 -28.75 -20.03 0.57
N VAL A 9 -28.66 -19.32 -0.56
CA VAL A 9 -27.52 -18.61 -1.16
C VAL A 9 -28.09 -17.64 -2.22
N MET A 10 -27.41 -16.51 -2.41
CA MET A 10 -27.71 -15.48 -3.40
C MET A 10 -27.74 -15.98 -4.86
N ALA A 11 -28.59 -15.34 -5.65
CA ALA A 11 -28.71 -15.53 -7.09
C ALA A 11 -27.46 -15.06 -7.82
N VAL A 12 -26.79 -15.97 -8.54
CA VAL A 12 -25.93 -15.62 -9.68
C VAL A 12 -26.72 -16.00 -10.92
N ALA A 13 -27.36 -15.00 -11.52
CA ALA A 13 -27.91 -15.10 -12.85
C ALA A 13 -27.26 -14.01 -13.68
N LEU A 14 -26.48 -14.38 -14.69
CA LEU A 14 -26.40 -13.59 -15.93
C LEU A 14 -25.91 -14.46 -17.10
N THR A 15 -26.88 -14.76 -17.96
CA THR A 15 -26.81 -14.81 -19.44
C THR A 15 -25.74 -15.64 -20.14
N SER A 16 -26.16 -16.82 -20.58
CA SER A 16 -25.69 -17.47 -21.80
C SER A 16 -26.54 -17.01 -22.99
N ALA A 17 -25.94 -16.28 -23.96
CA ALA A 17 -26.32 -16.27 -25.39
C ALA A 17 -25.53 -15.24 -26.22
N VAL A 18 -24.27 -15.54 -26.59
CA VAL A 18 -23.73 -15.24 -27.93
C VAL A 18 -22.67 -16.29 -28.25
N PHE A 19 -23.06 -17.35 -28.96
CA PHE A 19 -22.12 -18.27 -29.61
C PHE A 19 -21.70 -17.64 -30.94
N GLY A 20 -20.45 -17.23 -31.08
CA GLY A 20 -19.87 -16.82 -32.35
C GLY A 20 -18.58 -16.02 -32.22
N SER A 21 -17.44 -16.73 -32.25
CA SER A 21 -16.06 -16.26 -32.54
C SER A 21 -15.45 -15.17 -31.63
N ASN A 22 -14.26 -15.48 -31.08
CA ASN A 22 -13.44 -14.68 -30.14
C ASN A 22 -13.89 -14.68 -28.67
N ILE A 23 -14.04 -15.86 -28.06
CA ILE A 23 -14.01 -15.93 -26.59
C ILE A 23 -12.54 -15.72 -26.18
N GLN A 24 -12.16 -14.48 -25.87
CA GLN A 24 -10.97 -14.23 -25.06
C GLN A 24 -11.14 -15.04 -23.76
N SER A 25 -10.19 -15.91 -23.44
CA SER A 25 -10.20 -16.62 -22.16
C SER A 25 -10.28 -15.58 -21.05
N VAL A 26 -11.39 -15.57 -20.31
CA VAL A 26 -11.50 -14.79 -19.07
C VAL A 26 -10.79 -15.61 -18.02
N LYS A 27 -9.51 -15.29 -17.79
CA LYS A 27 -8.73 -15.90 -16.71
C LYS A 27 -9.35 -15.47 -15.37
N ALA A 28 -9.80 -16.44 -14.57
CA ALA A 28 -10.19 -16.17 -13.20
C ALA A 28 -8.95 -15.71 -12.40
N GLN A 29 -9.11 -14.64 -11.61
CA GLN A 29 -8.09 -14.16 -10.69
C GLN A 29 -8.62 -14.27 -9.26
N THR A 30 -7.78 -14.72 -8.33
CA THR A 30 -8.04 -14.73 -6.89
C THR A 30 -7.08 -13.77 -6.21
N SER A 31 -7.49 -13.11 -5.13
CA SER A 31 -6.58 -12.28 -4.34
C SER A 31 -5.97 -13.08 -3.19
N VAL A 32 -4.66 -12.94 -2.97
CA VAL A 32 -3.99 -13.43 -1.76
C VAL A 32 -3.64 -12.25 -0.88
N ASN A 33 -4.09 -12.32 0.38
CA ASN A 33 -3.74 -11.35 1.42
C ASN A 33 -2.45 -11.79 2.09
N ASN A 34 -1.46 -10.91 2.10
CA ASN A 34 -0.20 -11.06 2.79
C ASN A 34 -0.10 -9.99 3.86
N GLU A 35 0.02 -10.41 5.12
CA GLU A 35 0.23 -9.53 6.26
C GLU A 35 1.62 -9.79 6.83
N PHE A 36 2.41 -8.73 7.00
CA PHE A 36 3.75 -8.82 7.55
C PHE A 36 4.23 -7.48 8.12
N GLU A 37 5.29 -7.54 8.92
CA GLU A 37 5.89 -6.37 9.58
C GLU A 37 7.38 -6.29 9.25
N ILE A 38 7.89 -5.07 9.02
CA ILE A 38 9.32 -4.82 8.82
C ILE A 38 9.72 -3.60 9.66
N THR A 39 10.83 -3.74 10.38
CA THR A 39 11.48 -2.61 11.04
C THR A 39 12.71 -2.17 10.25
N TYR A 40 12.78 -0.88 9.96
CA TYR A 40 13.87 -0.24 9.24
C TYR A 40 14.63 0.72 10.15
N ASP A 41 15.95 0.78 9.98
CA ASP A 41 16.74 1.94 10.38
C ASP A 41 16.47 3.06 9.38
N ALA A 42 15.97 4.19 9.87
CA ALA A 42 15.50 5.30 9.06
C ALA A 42 16.44 6.51 9.13
N LEU A 43 16.64 7.15 7.99
CA LEU A 43 17.33 8.42 7.80
C LEU A 43 16.33 9.44 7.30
N THR A 44 16.03 10.45 8.11
CA THR A 44 15.02 11.46 7.81
C THR A 44 15.67 12.82 7.60
N VAL A 45 15.35 13.46 6.49
CA VAL A 45 15.72 14.85 6.21
C VAL A 45 14.44 15.65 6.00
N ILE A 46 14.18 16.58 6.92
CA ILE A 46 13.10 17.56 6.79
C ILE A 46 13.74 18.91 6.48
N ALA A 47 13.34 19.52 5.37
CA ALA A 47 13.87 20.81 4.94
C ALA A 47 12.74 21.78 4.58
N PRO A 48 12.86 23.09 4.90
CA PRO A 48 11.89 24.08 4.48
C PRO A 48 11.91 24.26 2.96
N ILE A 49 10.75 24.56 2.37
CA ILE A 49 10.65 24.92 0.95
C ILE A 49 10.94 26.41 0.80
N GLU A 50 11.90 26.76 -0.06
CA GLU A 50 12.29 28.15 -0.29
C GLU A 50 11.09 28.98 -0.77
N ASN A 51 10.94 30.18 -0.21
CA ASN A 51 9.84 31.11 -0.52
C ASN A 51 8.42 30.58 -0.20
N GLN A 52 8.29 29.48 0.55
CA GLN A 52 7.00 28.93 0.97
C GLN A 52 6.96 28.68 2.49
N PRO A 53 6.75 29.73 3.30
CA PRO A 53 6.75 29.61 4.75
C PRO A 53 5.72 28.59 5.26
N GLY A 54 6.15 27.74 6.20
CA GLY A 54 5.29 26.71 6.78
C GLY A 54 5.15 25.45 5.91
N PHE A 55 5.84 25.37 4.77
CA PHE A 55 5.93 24.16 3.96
C PHE A 55 7.32 23.55 3.98
N PHE A 56 7.36 22.23 3.89
CA PHE A 56 8.58 21.43 4.03
C PHE A 56 8.62 20.30 3.00
N THR A 57 9.80 19.74 2.80
CA THR A 57 10.00 18.43 2.18
C THR A 57 10.45 17.46 3.24
N ALA A 58 9.93 16.24 3.23
CA ALA A 58 10.45 15.12 3.99
C ALA A 58 11.01 14.07 3.03
N ASN A 59 12.28 13.73 3.19
CA ASN A 59 12.93 12.65 2.47
C ASN A 59 13.40 11.63 3.49
N ILE A 60 12.87 10.41 3.39
CA ILE A 60 13.13 9.33 4.33
C ILE A 60 13.70 8.16 3.54
N ALA A 61 14.82 7.61 3.99
CA ALA A 61 15.39 6.39 3.46
C ALA A 61 15.52 5.36 4.58
N GLY A 62 15.19 4.11 4.30
CA GLY A 62 15.27 3.04 5.28
C GLY A 62 16.02 1.81 4.80
N THR A 63 16.69 1.13 5.73
CA THR A 63 17.29 -0.21 5.51
C THR A 63 16.80 -1.17 6.58
N SER A 64 16.37 -2.37 6.19
CA SER A 64 15.79 -3.34 7.11
C SER A 64 16.83 -3.88 8.09
N GLN A 65 16.44 -4.06 9.35
CA GLN A 65 17.31 -4.68 10.36
C GLN A 65 17.44 -6.20 10.18
N ASP A 66 16.39 -6.83 9.65
CA ASP A 66 16.26 -8.28 9.53
C ASP A 66 16.04 -8.72 8.08
N ASN A 67 15.90 -10.04 7.89
CA ASN A 67 15.45 -10.63 6.63
C ASN A 67 14.02 -10.15 6.31
N SER A 68 13.91 -9.12 5.48
CA SER A 68 12.62 -8.61 5.02
C SER A 68 11.86 -9.61 4.15
N PRO A 69 10.57 -9.85 4.42
CA PRO A 69 9.69 -10.57 3.52
C PRO A 69 9.77 -10.04 2.09
N PHE A 70 9.74 -10.97 1.13
CA PHE A 70 9.71 -10.66 -0.30
C PHE A 70 10.93 -9.87 -0.83
N GLY A 71 11.97 -9.71 -0.01
CA GLY A 71 13.18 -8.96 -0.34
C GLY A 71 13.01 -7.44 -0.27
N LEU A 72 12.03 -6.94 0.48
CA LEU A 72 11.82 -5.50 0.72
C LEU A 72 12.81 -4.98 1.78
N THR A 73 14.10 -4.96 1.45
CA THR A 73 15.18 -4.62 2.40
C THR A 73 15.44 -3.12 2.51
N LYS A 74 14.87 -2.31 1.62
CA LYS A 74 15.04 -0.86 1.56
C LYS A 74 13.72 -0.17 1.29
N PHE A 75 13.60 1.07 1.73
CA PHE A 75 12.56 1.96 1.25
C PHE A 75 13.06 3.38 1.04
N GLU A 76 12.41 4.11 0.14
CA GLU A 76 12.52 5.56 0.03
C GLU A 76 11.11 6.16 0.06
N SER A 77 10.93 7.24 0.82
CA SER A 77 9.70 8.02 0.92
C SER A 77 10.03 9.50 0.75
N ASN A 78 9.38 10.15 -0.21
CA ASN A 78 9.54 11.57 -0.46
C ASN A 78 8.18 12.26 -0.38
N ALA A 79 7.92 13.08 0.62
CA ALA A 79 6.63 13.74 0.84
C ALA A 79 6.77 15.26 0.97
N PHE A 80 5.68 15.97 0.70
CA PHE A 80 5.54 17.39 1.03
C PHE A 80 4.92 17.52 2.41
N GLY A 81 5.31 18.53 3.16
CA GLY A 81 4.89 18.77 4.53
C GLY A 81 4.33 20.17 4.74
N LYS A 82 3.45 20.32 5.73
CA LYS A 82 2.86 21.59 6.16
C LYS A 82 2.81 21.69 7.68
N LEU A 83 3.20 22.84 8.22
CA LEU A 83 3.00 23.17 9.63
C LEU A 83 1.52 23.43 9.90
N VAL A 84 0.93 22.62 10.78
CA VAL A 84 -0.48 22.72 11.17
C VAL A 84 -0.62 23.53 12.45
N SER A 85 0.22 23.27 13.45
CA SER A 85 0.23 24.03 14.69
C SER A 85 1.61 24.05 15.35
N GLN A 86 1.82 25.06 16.19
CA GLN A 86 3.03 25.23 17.00
C GLN A 86 2.60 25.68 18.39
N GLU A 87 3.03 24.95 19.40
CA GLU A 87 2.65 25.12 20.79
C GLU A 87 3.91 25.18 21.67
N THR A 88 3.89 26.04 22.69
CA THR A 88 4.93 26.07 23.71
C THR A 88 4.43 25.32 24.93
N VAL A 89 5.16 24.29 25.34
CA VAL A 89 4.81 23.44 26.48
C VAL A 89 5.84 23.65 27.57
N THR A 90 5.37 23.95 28.79
CA THR A 90 6.21 24.02 29.99
C THR A 90 5.99 22.76 30.81
N ASP A 91 7.05 22.00 31.09
CA ASP A 91 6.97 20.82 31.94
C ASP A 91 6.82 21.18 33.44
N GLU A 92 6.62 20.16 34.29
CA GLU A 92 6.48 20.33 35.74
C GLU A 92 7.71 20.96 36.41
N ASN A 93 8.87 20.90 35.74
CA ASN A 93 10.14 21.46 36.22
C ASN A 93 10.39 22.88 35.70
N GLY A 94 9.48 23.44 34.90
CA GLY A 94 9.62 24.76 34.30
C GLY A 94 10.44 24.79 33.00
N ASN A 95 10.81 23.65 32.44
CA ASN A 95 11.50 23.60 31.15
C ASN A 95 10.51 23.89 30.03
N ILE A 96 10.90 24.77 29.11
CA ILE A 96 10.10 25.17 27.96
C ILE A 96 10.53 24.34 26.76
N SER A 97 9.58 23.67 26.13
CA SER A 97 9.76 22.93 24.88
C SER A 97 8.80 23.47 23.82
N GLU A 98 9.19 23.38 22.56
CA GLU A 98 8.35 23.75 21.44
C GLU A 98 7.86 22.49 20.74
N VAL A 99 6.55 22.39 20.54
CA VAL A 99 5.91 21.24 19.88
C VAL A 99 5.28 21.72 18.58
N GLN A 100 5.75 21.21 17.46
CA GLN A 100 5.20 21.47 16.13
C GLN A 100 4.46 20.24 15.61
N LYS A 101 3.25 20.43 15.10
CA LYS A 101 2.48 19.40 14.40
C LYS A 101 2.58 19.63 12.90
N LEU A 102 3.04 18.61 12.20
CA LEU A 102 3.27 18.61 10.76
C LEU A 102 2.32 17.59 10.11
N GLU A 103 1.77 17.96 8.96
CA GLU A 103 1.03 17.06 8.08
C GLU A 103 1.86 16.81 6.82
N PHE A 104 1.94 15.57 6.37
CA PHE A 104 2.67 15.17 5.17
C PHE A 104 1.77 14.49 4.16
N ASN A 105 2.00 14.76 2.87
CA ASN A 105 1.29 14.11 1.78
C ASN A 105 2.20 13.96 0.55
N ALA A 106 2.00 12.88 -0.20
CA ALA A 106 2.65 12.66 -1.49
C ALA A 106 2.25 13.74 -2.51
N ASN A 107 0.96 14.10 -2.51
CA ASN A 107 0.34 15.06 -3.42
C ASN A 107 0.37 16.47 -2.78
N PRO A 108 1.11 17.42 -3.37
CA PRO A 108 1.26 18.77 -2.83
C PRO A 108 -0.04 19.59 -2.88
N ASP A 109 -0.95 19.30 -3.82
CA ASP A 109 -2.21 20.04 -3.97
C ASP A 109 -3.12 19.82 -2.76
N ILE A 110 -3.09 18.63 -2.15
CA ILE A 110 -3.86 18.31 -0.93
C ILE A 110 -3.47 19.24 0.23
N LEU A 111 -2.19 19.62 0.31
CA LEU A 111 -1.68 20.54 1.33
C LEU A 111 -1.92 22.02 0.99
N GLY A 112 -2.37 22.29 -0.25
CA GLY A 112 -2.45 23.63 -0.83
C GLY A 112 -1.09 24.21 -1.20
N LEU A 113 -0.10 23.36 -1.50
CA LEU A 113 1.24 23.77 -1.91
C LEU A 113 1.26 24.07 -3.41
N ALA A 114 1.37 25.34 -3.78
CA ALA A 114 1.51 25.73 -5.18
C ALA A 114 2.96 25.63 -5.64
N ASN A 115 3.21 25.17 -6.87
CA ASN A 115 4.54 25.04 -7.46
C ASN A 115 5.51 24.22 -6.57
N PRO A 116 5.21 22.93 -6.33
CA PRO A 116 6.08 22.06 -5.55
C PRO A 116 7.49 22.01 -6.15
N PRO A 117 8.55 21.85 -5.33
CA PRO A 117 9.90 21.63 -5.82
C PRO A 117 9.98 20.47 -6.81
N GLN A 118 10.28 20.78 -8.08
CA GLN A 118 10.33 19.79 -9.15
C GLN A 118 11.37 18.69 -8.88
N SER A 119 12.43 19.00 -8.12
CA SER A 119 13.47 18.04 -7.73
C SER A 119 12.93 16.81 -6.99
N ILE A 120 11.82 16.93 -6.25
CA ILE A 120 11.19 15.78 -5.59
C ILE A 120 10.49 14.88 -6.60
N ILE A 121 9.77 15.49 -7.55
CA ILE A 121 9.08 14.76 -8.61
C ILE A 121 10.12 14.06 -9.50
N ASP A 122 11.21 14.75 -9.84
CA ASP A 122 12.32 14.19 -10.62
C ASP A 122 12.98 13.00 -9.89
N ARG A 123 13.21 13.11 -8.58
CA ARG A 123 13.73 11.99 -7.77
C ARG A 123 12.79 10.78 -7.81
N ARG A 124 11.48 10.99 -7.69
CA ARG A 124 10.49 9.91 -7.76
C ARG A 124 10.49 9.23 -9.15
N ILE A 125 10.70 10.01 -10.22
CA ILE A 125 10.89 9.49 -11.59
C ILE A 125 12.16 8.62 -11.67
N GLU A 126 13.29 9.08 -11.13
CA GLU A 126 14.55 8.33 -11.10
C GLU A 126 14.43 6.99 -10.37
N LEU A 127 13.63 6.94 -9.30
CA LEU A 127 13.32 5.72 -8.55
C LEU A 127 12.38 4.76 -9.31
N GLY A 128 11.79 5.23 -10.41
CA GLY A 128 10.84 4.48 -11.23
C GLY A 128 9.46 4.35 -10.57
N ILE A 129 9.06 5.35 -9.78
CA ILE A 129 7.74 5.40 -9.14
C ILE A 129 6.69 5.77 -10.21
N PRO A 130 5.63 4.97 -10.40
CA PRO A 130 4.53 5.33 -11.29
C PRO A 130 3.77 6.53 -10.73
N ASN A 131 3.21 7.41 -11.57
CA ASN A 131 2.51 8.63 -11.15
C ASN A 131 3.26 9.41 -10.05
N PRO A 132 4.49 9.89 -10.32
CA PRO A 132 5.40 10.49 -9.33
C PRO A 132 4.85 11.78 -8.68
N GLU A 133 3.77 12.35 -9.18
CA GLU A 133 3.08 13.48 -8.54
C GLU A 133 2.18 13.02 -7.36
N GLU A 134 1.70 11.77 -7.41
CA GLU A 134 0.74 11.20 -6.46
C GLU A 134 1.34 10.12 -5.57
N ASN A 135 2.38 9.44 -6.03
CA ASN A 135 3.08 8.40 -5.27
C ASN A 135 4.41 8.92 -4.72
N SER A 136 4.69 8.58 -3.46
CA SER A 136 5.86 9.04 -2.72
C SER A 136 6.76 7.90 -2.25
N ASP A 137 6.22 6.69 -2.15
CA ASP A 137 6.85 5.59 -1.43
C ASP A 137 7.23 4.46 -2.38
N ILE A 138 8.44 3.95 -2.20
CA ILE A 138 8.94 2.76 -2.88
C ILE A 138 9.62 1.84 -1.87
N TYR A 139 9.19 0.58 -1.82
CA TYR A 139 9.81 -0.48 -1.04
C TYR A 139 10.45 -1.48 -1.99
N PHE A 140 11.72 -1.82 -1.77
CA PHE A 140 12.50 -2.58 -2.74
C PHE A 140 13.71 -3.28 -2.10
N GLY A 141 14.41 -4.07 -2.90
CA GLY A 141 15.68 -4.69 -2.56
C GLY A 141 16.22 -5.51 -3.74
N ASP A 142 17.04 -6.52 -3.46
CA ASP A 142 17.75 -7.25 -4.50
C ASP A 142 16.89 -8.30 -5.23
N SER A 143 15.68 -8.57 -4.74
CA SER A 143 14.77 -9.60 -5.31
C SER A 143 14.09 -9.18 -6.62
N GLY A 144 14.19 -7.91 -7.02
CA GLY A 144 13.46 -7.34 -8.16
C GLY A 144 11.97 -7.05 -7.86
N ASN A 145 11.48 -7.42 -6.68
CA ASN A 145 10.16 -7.03 -6.22
C ASN A 145 10.18 -5.57 -5.73
N LYS A 146 9.16 -4.82 -6.11
CA LYS A 146 8.94 -3.45 -5.63
C LYS A 146 7.49 -3.29 -5.21
N LEU A 147 7.25 -2.44 -4.22
CA LEU A 147 5.91 -2.01 -3.82
C LEU A 147 5.88 -0.49 -3.87
N PHE A 148 4.79 0.07 -4.39
CA PHE A 148 4.59 1.52 -4.53
C PHE A 148 3.45 1.99 -3.65
N GLY A 149 3.59 3.18 -3.08
CA GLY A 149 2.59 3.75 -2.19
C GLY A 149 2.44 5.26 -2.28
N GLN A 150 1.29 5.70 -1.81
CA GLN A 150 0.92 7.10 -1.61
C GLN A 150 0.78 7.37 -0.11
N ALA A 151 1.64 8.23 0.43
CA ALA A 151 1.64 8.62 1.83
C ALA A 151 0.60 9.69 2.17
N ALA A 152 0.00 9.54 3.36
CA ALA A 152 -0.86 10.51 4.02
C ALA A 152 -0.60 10.43 5.53
N ASP A 153 0.31 11.28 6.01
CA ASP A 153 0.96 11.08 7.30
C ASP A 153 0.92 12.32 8.18
N GLN A 154 1.25 12.13 9.45
CA GLN A 154 1.39 13.19 10.42
C GLN A 154 2.66 12.99 11.24
N ALA A 155 3.28 14.08 11.66
CA ALA A 155 4.38 14.03 12.61
C ALA A 155 4.28 15.10 13.69
N THR A 156 4.85 14.80 14.84
CA THR A 156 5.09 15.74 15.92
C THR A 156 6.59 15.94 16.07
N LEU A 157 7.03 17.19 15.99
CA LEU A 157 8.40 17.62 16.23
C LEU A 157 8.46 18.28 17.60
N ASN A 158 9.19 17.67 18.54
CA ASN A 158 9.43 18.22 19.87
C ASN A 158 10.84 18.78 19.91
N LEU A 159 10.97 20.10 20.06
CA LEU A 159 12.25 20.81 20.16
C LEU A 159 12.52 21.13 21.64
N PHE A 160 13.73 20.80 22.08
CA PHE A 160 14.17 21.00 23.46
C PHE A 160 15.29 22.05 23.54
N PRO A 161 15.39 22.78 24.65
CA PRO A 161 16.45 23.77 24.84
C PRO A 161 17.81 23.11 25.11
N PRO A 162 18.93 23.81 24.83
CA PRO A 162 20.27 23.33 25.18
C PRO A 162 20.37 22.95 26.66
N GLY A 163 20.96 21.79 26.94
CA GLY A 163 21.08 21.23 28.30
C GLY A 163 19.96 20.25 28.70
N SER A 164 18.92 20.08 27.88
CA SER A 164 17.95 18.98 28.02
C SER A 164 18.57 17.63 27.60
N PRO A 165 18.24 16.49 28.25
CA PRO A 165 18.69 15.16 27.82
C PRO A 165 18.27 14.79 26.40
N ASP A 166 17.18 15.39 25.91
CA ASP A 166 16.60 15.16 24.59
C ASP A 166 16.96 16.27 23.60
N PHE A 167 17.89 17.16 23.95
CA PHE A 167 18.42 18.14 23.00
C PHE A 167 19.01 17.43 21.77
N PRO A 168 18.80 17.97 20.55
CA PRO A 168 18.00 19.15 20.21
C PRO A 168 16.50 18.90 20.06
N GLY A 169 16.07 17.64 19.95
CA GLY A 169 14.68 17.30 19.78
C GLY A 169 14.42 15.86 19.37
N THR A 170 13.13 15.55 19.21
CA THR A 170 12.66 14.27 18.66
C THR A 170 11.60 14.52 17.61
N ILE A 171 11.56 13.66 16.59
CA ILE A 171 10.46 13.58 15.62
C ILE A 171 9.72 12.27 15.89
N ARG A 172 8.39 12.34 15.97
CA ARG A 172 7.53 11.16 16.00
C ARG A 172 6.53 11.24 14.87
N GLY A 173 6.67 10.36 13.89
CA GLY A 173 5.81 10.27 12.72
C GLY A 173 4.93 9.03 12.76
N GLY A 174 3.81 9.09 12.07
CA GLY A 174 2.97 7.93 11.82
C GLY A 174 1.88 8.26 10.80
N GLY A 175 1.37 7.23 10.16
CA GLY A 175 0.45 7.43 9.05
C GLY A 175 -0.02 6.15 8.40
N ILE A 176 -0.73 6.36 7.30
CA ILE A 176 -1.22 5.30 6.43
C ILE A 176 -0.71 5.59 5.03
N ILE A 177 -0.06 4.60 4.45
CA ILE A 177 0.39 4.62 3.06
C ILE A 177 -0.53 3.68 2.28
N THR A 178 -1.24 4.21 1.30
CA THR A 178 -2.07 3.40 0.40
C THR A 178 -1.18 2.75 -0.65
N ILE A 179 -1.24 1.42 -0.75
CA ILE A 179 -0.50 0.68 -1.77
C ILE A 179 -1.22 0.86 -3.12
N THR A 180 -0.50 1.42 -4.09
CA THR A 180 -1.04 1.73 -5.42
C THR A 180 -0.54 0.77 -6.49
N GLY A 181 0.42 -0.10 -6.17
CA GLY A 181 0.92 -1.12 -7.08
C GLY A 181 2.26 -1.70 -6.66
N GLY A 182 2.91 -2.36 -7.60
CA GLY A 182 4.23 -2.97 -7.42
C GLY A 182 4.74 -3.66 -8.67
N THR A 183 5.92 -4.26 -8.55
CA THR A 183 6.54 -5.10 -9.59
C THR A 183 6.84 -6.50 -9.06
N GLY A 184 7.05 -7.45 -9.98
CA GLY A 184 7.31 -8.84 -9.61
C GLY A 184 6.07 -9.47 -8.99
N ILE A 185 6.19 -10.01 -7.78
CA ILE A 185 5.04 -10.63 -7.10
C ILE A 185 3.96 -9.62 -6.68
N PHE A 186 4.29 -8.32 -6.66
CA PHE A 186 3.39 -7.23 -6.29
C PHE A 186 2.77 -6.54 -7.51
N GLU A 187 2.85 -7.14 -8.69
CA GLU A 187 2.18 -6.61 -9.87
C GLU A 187 0.67 -6.47 -9.61
N ASN A 188 0.14 -5.25 -9.80
CA ASN A 188 -1.24 -4.88 -9.46
C ASN A 188 -1.62 -5.09 -7.98
N ALA A 189 -0.64 -5.02 -7.07
CA ALA A 189 -0.92 -5.09 -5.65
C ALA A 189 -1.72 -3.87 -5.16
N SER A 190 -2.54 -4.08 -4.15
CA SER A 190 -3.25 -3.02 -3.42
C SER A 190 -3.25 -3.30 -1.93
N GLY A 191 -3.70 -2.35 -1.13
CA GLY A 191 -3.77 -2.48 0.32
C GLY A 191 -3.20 -1.28 1.04
N GLU A 192 -2.72 -1.49 2.26
CA GLU A 192 -2.31 -0.40 3.14
C GLU A 192 -1.05 -0.78 3.92
N ILE A 193 -0.28 0.24 4.27
CA ILE A 193 0.85 0.14 5.20
C ILE A 193 0.57 1.13 6.31
N THR A 194 0.54 0.64 7.54
CA THR A 194 0.52 1.51 8.73
C THR A 194 1.91 1.58 9.30
N PHE A 195 2.34 2.75 9.76
CA PHE A 195 3.67 2.88 10.31
C PHE A 195 3.74 3.83 11.50
N GLU A 196 4.74 3.58 12.33
CA GLU A 196 5.18 4.45 13.39
C GLU A 196 6.68 4.66 13.25
N GLN A 197 7.12 5.89 13.46
CA GLN A 197 8.51 6.29 13.37
C GLN A 197 8.90 7.19 14.53
N SER A 198 10.09 6.97 15.07
CA SER A 198 10.68 7.85 16.09
C SER A 198 12.14 8.10 15.77
N ASP A 199 12.49 9.37 15.59
CA ASP A 199 13.83 9.82 15.27
C ASP A 199 14.34 10.80 16.33
N ARG A 200 15.66 10.79 16.52
CA ARG A 200 16.35 11.82 17.29
C ARG A 200 16.91 12.86 16.33
N LEU A 201 16.63 14.13 16.61
CA LEU A 201 17.21 15.22 15.83
C LEU A 201 18.72 15.28 16.07
N PRO A 202 19.53 15.52 15.03
CA PRO A 202 20.96 15.73 15.19
C PRO A 202 21.25 17.15 15.69
N GLU A 203 22.35 17.31 16.45
CA GLU A 203 22.84 18.63 16.87
C GLU A 203 23.20 19.53 15.68
N ASP A 204 23.75 18.93 14.62
CA ASP A 204 23.93 19.59 13.33
C ASP A 204 22.59 19.56 12.56
N PRO A 205 21.92 20.71 12.35
CA PRO A 205 20.62 20.77 11.68
C PRO A 205 20.69 20.39 10.20
N THR A 206 21.88 20.23 9.63
CA THR A 206 22.08 19.78 8.24
C THR A 206 22.25 18.26 8.12
N ALA A 207 22.52 17.58 9.23
CA ALA A 207 22.61 16.13 9.26
C ALA A 207 21.21 15.49 9.23
N PRO A 208 21.08 14.27 8.67
CA PRO A 208 19.83 13.52 8.74
C PRO A 208 19.54 13.09 10.18
N ALA A 209 18.25 13.11 10.56
CA ALA A 209 17.78 12.50 11.78
C ALA A 209 17.82 10.99 11.66
N LEU A 210 18.34 10.33 12.69
CA LEU A 210 18.45 8.88 12.77
C LEU A 210 17.31 8.34 13.64
N GLY A 211 16.66 7.29 13.17
CA GLY A 211 15.60 6.66 13.94
C GLY A 211 15.22 5.28 13.44
N LYS A 212 14.04 4.85 13.88
CA LYS A 212 13.48 3.54 13.54
C LYS A 212 12.05 3.73 13.06
N ALA A 213 11.72 3.08 11.96
CA ALA A 213 10.38 3.02 11.42
C ALA A 213 9.90 1.56 11.41
N THR A 214 8.77 1.29 12.07
CA THR A 214 8.12 -0.02 12.05
C THR A 214 6.89 0.05 11.17
N LEU A 215 6.89 -0.73 10.09
CA LEU A 215 5.87 -0.73 9.05
C LEU A 215 5.13 -2.05 9.06
N LYS A 216 3.80 -1.98 9.13
CA LYS A 216 2.88 -3.12 9.06
C LYS A 216 2.14 -3.09 7.74
N PHE A 217 2.37 -4.11 6.93
CA PHE A 217 1.88 -4.24 5.58
C PHE A 217 0.66 -5.15 5.56
N THR A 218 -0.39 -4.71 4.86
CA THR A 218 -1.55 -5.52 4.49
C THR A 218 -1.66 -5.46 2.96
N VAL A 219 -1.09 -6.45 2.28
CA VAL A 219 -0.94 -6.44 0.82
C VAL A 219 -1.84 -7.48 0.17
N GLN A 220 -2.64 -7.04 -0.79
CA GLN A 220 -3.45 -7.88 -1.66
C GLN A 220 -2.76 -8.03 -3.00
N THR A 221 -2.48 -9.26 -3.40
CA THR A 221 -1.84 -9.56 -4.70
C THR A 221 -2.79 -10.41 -5.56
N PRO A 222 -3.09 -9.98 -6.79
CA PRO A 222 -3.84 -10.82 -7.72
C PRO A 222 -3.01 -12.04 -8.13
N GLN A 223 -3.58 -13.23 -7.95
CA GLN A 223 -3.04 -14.49 -8.44
C GLN A 223 -3.90 -15.03 -9.58
N GLN A 224 -3.25 -15.48 -10.65
CA GLN A 224 -3.95 -16.23 -11.70
C GLN A 224 -4.39 -17.58 -11.12
N VAL A 225 -5.69 -17.88 -11.23
CA VAL A 225 -6.18 -19.21 -10.93
C VAL A 225 -5.65 -20.15 -12.02
N PRO A 226 -4.96 -21.25 -11.65
CA PRO A 226 -4.54 -22.23 -12.63
C PRO A 226 -5.77 -22.72 -13.40
N GLU A 227 -5.80 -22.54 -14.72
CA GLU A 227 -6.83 -23.15 -15.54
C GLU A 227 -6.73 -24.67 -15.34
N SER A 228 -7.84 -25.30 -14.95
CA SER A 228 -7.94 -26.75 -14.93
C SER A 228 -7.59 -27.25 -16.32
N ALA A 229 -6.48 -27.98 -16.45
CA ALA A 229 -6.07 -28.65 -17.68
C ALA A 229 -7.15 -29.63 -18.22
N ASN A 230 -8.22 -29.86 -17.45
CA ASN A 230 -9.35 -30.74 -17.78
C ASN A 230 -10.64 -29.96 -18.11
N GLY A 231 -10.53 -28.74 -18.66
CA GLY A 231 -11.65 -27.91 -19.11
C GLY A 231 -12.59 -28.51 -20.17
N PHE A 232 -12.33 -29.73 -20.67
CA PHE A 232 -13.21 -30.44 -21.61
C PHE A 232 -14.10 -31.53 -20.98
N GLY A 233 -13.98 -31.82 -19.68
CA GLY A 233 -14.60 -33.03 -19.09
C GLY A 233 -16.07 -32.91 -18.64
N LEU A 234 -16.54 -31.73 -18.23
CA LEU A 234 -17.84 -31.63 -17.53
C LEU A 234 -19.02 -31.16 -18.40
N ALA A 235 -18.77 -30.60 -19.59
CA ALA A 235 -19.84 -30.19 -20.50
C ALA A 235 -20.40 -31.35 -21.37
N MET A 236 -19.69 -32.47 -21.50
CA MET A 236 -20.11 -33.62 -22.31
C MET A 236 -20.97 -34.64 -21.55
N GLY A 237 -21.05 -34.57 -20.21
CA GLY A 237 -21.79 -35.54 -19.40
C GLY A 237 -23.33 -35.40 -19.45
N ILE A 238 -23.84 -34.20 -19.70
CA ILE A 238 -25.30 -33.92 -19.66
C ILE A 238 -25.96 -34.06 -21.04
N VAL A 239 -25.21 -33.89 -22.14
CA VAL A 239 -25.76 -34.07 -23.50
C VAL A 239 -25.94 -35.56 -23.85
N GLY A 240 -25.06 -36.45 -23.37
CA GLY A 240 -25.12 -37.89 -23.67
C GLY A 240 -26.34 -38.61 -23.11
N THR A 241 -26.83 -38.25 -21.91
CA THR A 241 -27.99 -38.92 -21.29
C THR A 241 -29.32 -38.53 -21.95
N SER A 242 -29.44 -37.31 -22.47
CA SER A 242 -30.66 -36.84 -23.14
C SER A 242 -30.94 -37.49 -24.50
N LEU A 243 -29.90 -37.96 -25.21
CA LEU A 243 -30.07 -38.66 -26.50
C LEU A 243 -30.41 -40.14 -26.34
N ILE A 244 -29.89 -40.82 -25.31
CA ILE A 244 -30.17 -42.25 -25.06
C ILE A 244 -31.63 -42.46 -24.61
N VAL A 245 -32.18 -41.56 -23.78
CA VAL A 245 -33.59 -41.64 -23.36
C VAL A 245 -34.57 -41.40 -24.53
N ARG A 246 -34.16 -40.62 -25.54
CA ARG A 246 -35.02 -40.32 -26.71
C ARG A 246 -35.05 -41.46 -27.74
N GLN A 247 -33.98 -42.26 -27.86
CA GLN A 247 -33.97 -43.44 -28.73
C GLN A 247 -34.80 -44.59 -28.14
N ASN A 248 -34.77 -44.83 -26.83
CA ASN A 248 -35.58 -45.89 -26.21
C ASN A 248 -37.09 -45.61 -26.25
N ARG A 249 -37.52 -44.34 -26.28
CA ARG A 249 -38.95 -44.00 -26.44
C ARG A 249 -39.48 -44.20 -27.87
N ARG A 250 -38.62 -44.24 -28.89
CA ARG A 250 -39.05 -44.47 -30.28
C ARG A 250 -39.20 -45.96 -30.60
N GLN A 251 -38.45 -46.85 -29.94
CA GLN A 251 -38.62 -48.29 -30.13
C GLN A 251 -39.84 -48.88 -29.39
N ALA A 252 -40.30 -48.24 -28.31
CA ALA A 252 -41.49 -48.67 -27.57
C ALA A 252 -42.83 -48.30 -28.24
N ARG A 253 -42.84 -47.51 -29.33
CA ARG A 253 -44.07 -47.11 -30.05
C ARG A 253 -44.35 -47.88 -31.35
N PHE A 254 -43.59 -48.95 -31.63
CA PHE A 254 -43.83 -49.82 -32.79
C PHE A 254 -44.30 -51.24 -32.43
N LYS A 255 -44.63 -51.48 -31.15
CA LYS A 255 -45.32 -52.70 -30.70
C LYS A 255 -46.33 -52.36 -29.61
N GLN A 256 -47.49 -51.85 -30.02
CA GLN A 256 -48.84 -52.10 -29.48
C GLN A 256 -49.84 -51.18 -30.15
#